data_AF-A0ABD0Q8E4-F1
#
_entry.id   AF-A0ABD0Q8E4-F1
#
_cell.length_a   1.000
_cell.length_b   1.000
_cell.length_c   1.000
_cell.angle_alpha   90.00
_cell.angle_beta   90.00
_cell.angle_gamma   90.00
#
_symmetry.space_group_name_H-M   'P 1'
#
loop_
_entity.id
_entity.type
_entity.pdbx_description
1 polymer ?
#
loop_
_entity_poly.entity_id
_entity_poly.type
_entity_poly.pdbx_seq_one_letter_code
_entity_poly.pdbx_strand_id
1 'polypeptide(L)'
;MANTSFDGLSGYVNIQEESTIISESHHFIWNLQHDPIGKPMWTRLGSWKQGKVVMDYGVWPNKRQSQPGGDWRHSSRLHLRVVTLVEHPFVFTRDVDEEGLCPAGQLCLDPLTNDTALLESLFQGLQGANDSVPMEFKKCCYGYCIDLLEKLAEDMGFDFDLYIVGDGKYGAYKNGRWTGLVGDLMSGAAHLAVTSFSINSARSQVIDFTSPFFSTSLGILVRTRDTAAPIGAFMWPLHWSMWLGIFVSLHVTAVFLTLYEWKSPFGMTPRGRNRDRVFSFSSALNVCYAILFGRTAAIKPPKCWTGRFLMNLWAIFCLFCLSTYTANLAAVMVGEKTYEQLSGIHDPK
;
A
#
# COMPACT_ATOMS: atom_id res chain seq x y z
N MET A 1 34.00 -58.91 -38.06
CA MET A 1 32.72 -59.61 -38.19
C MET A 1 31.80 -58.70 -38.98
N ALA A 2 31.14 -59.23 -40.00
CA ALA A 2 30.53 -58.44 -41.07
C ALA A 2 29.11 -58.00 -40.69
N ASN A 3 28.78 -56.73 -40.94
CA ASN A 3 27.39 -56.27 -41.02
C ASN A 3 26.72 -57.04 -42.16
N THR A 4 25.90 -58.04 -41.83
CA THR A 4 25.11 -58.78 -42.81
C THR A 4 23.75 -58.12 -42.91
N SER A 5 23.44 -57.61 -44.11
CA SER A 5 22.10 -57.14 -44.45
C SER A 5 21.39 -58.15 -45.35
N PHE A 6 20.11 -58.35 -45.09
CA PHE A 6 19.24 -59.25 -45.86
C PHE A 6 17.97 -58.50 -46.25
N ASP A 7 17.54 -58.66 -47.49
CA ASP A 7 16.24 -58.19 -47.95
C ASP A 7 15.31 -59.41 -48.13
N GLY A 8 14.10 -59.31 -47.57
CA GLY A 8 13.17 -60.43 -47.48
C GLY A 8 11.73 -59.94 -47.35
N LEU A 9 10.78 -60.88 -47.24
CA LEU A 9 9.34 -60.58 -47.18
C LEU A 9 8.95 -59.68 -45.99
N SER A 10 9.76 -59.65 -44.93
CA SER A 10 9.58 -58.82 -43.73
C SER A 10 10.20 -57.42 -43.85
N GLY A 11 10.84 -57.08 -44.97
CA GLY A 11 11.58 -55.82 -45.17
C GLY A 11 13.08 -55.96 -44.95
N TYR A 12 13.80 -54.84 -45.07
CA TYR A 12 15.27 -54.81 -44.96
C TYR A 12 15.73 -55.09 -43.52
N VAL A 13 16.55 -56.12 -43.31
CA VAL A 13 17.08 -56.48 -41.98
C VAL A 13 18.57 -56.24 -41.94
N ASN A 14 19.02 -55.43 -40.98
CA ASN A 14 20.44 -55.19 -40.72
C ASN A 14 20.80 -55.65 -39.31
N ILE A 15 21.77 -56.56 -39.20
CA ILE A 15 22.27 -57.05 -37.92
C ILE A 15 23.44 -56.17 -37.50
N GLN A 16 23.25 -55.38 -36.44
CA GLN A 16 24.32 -54.61 -35.80
C GLN A 16 24.70 -55.34 -34.51
N GLU A 17 25.87 -55.98 -34.49
CA GLU A 17 26.40 -56.78 -33.37
C GLU A 17 25.48 -57.94 -32.91
N GLU A 18 26.01 -58.90 -32.15
CA GLU A 18 25.44 -60.26 -31.94
C GLU A 18 23.99 -60.33 -31.40
N SER A 19 23.36 -59.20 -31.05
CA SER A 19 22.00 -59.17 -30.47
C SER A 19 21.02 -58.14 -31.04
N THR A 20 21.44 -57.16 -31.83
CA THR A 20 20.54 -56.08 -32.30
C THR A 20 20.21 -56.23 -33.79
N ILE A 21 19.06 -56.87 -34.04
CA ILE A 21 18.46 -56.98 -35.37
C ILE A 21 17.63 -55.71 -35.63
N ILE A 22 18.14 -54.80 -36.45
CA ILE A 22 17.39 -53.65 -36.95
C ILE A 22 16.68 -54.10 -38.23
N SER A 23 15.50 -54.70 -38.05
CA SER A 23 14.56 -54.91 -39.16
C SER A 23 13.94 -53.55 -39.52
N GLU A 24 13.64 -53.34 -40.80
CA GLU A 24 12.74 -52.31 -41.28
C GLU A 24 11.38 -52.59 -40.66
N SER A 25 11.22 -52.06 -39.46
CA SER A 25 10.27 -52.61 -38.52
C SER A 25 8.91 -52.03 -38.85
N HIS A 26 8.18 -52.73 -39.72
CA HIS A 26 6.78 -52.48 -40.02
C HIS A 26 5.96 -52.75 -38.76
N HIS A 27 5.78 -51.71 -37.95
CA HIS A 27 4.89 -51.80 -36.80
C HIS A 27 3.50 -51.38 -37.23
N PHE A 28 2.49 -52.10 -36.78
CA PHE A 28 1.09 -51.72 -36.96
C PHE A 28 0.58 -51.07 -35.68
N ILE A 29 -0.08 -49.93 -35.83
CA ILE A 29 -0.73 -49.23 -34.72
C ILE A 29 -2.15 -49.78 -34.62
N TRP A 30 -2.49 -50.34 -33.47
CA TRP A 30 -3.81 -50.90 -33.19
C TRP A 30 -4.53 -50.06 -32.15
N ASN A 31 -5.86 -49.97 -32.28
CA ASN A 31 -6.74 -49.31 -31.33
C ASN A 31 -7.87 -50.24 -30.92
N LEU A 32 -8.17 -50.26 -29.62
CA LEU A 32 -9.27 -51.04 -29.08
C LEU A 32 -10.56 -50.23 -29.25
N GLN A 33 -11.41 -50.65 -30.16
CA GLN A 33 -12.70 -50.05 -30.45
C GLN A 33 -13.82 -50.99 -29.99
N HIS A 34 -15.06 -50.49 -29.94
CA HIS A 34 -16.21 -51.35 -29.73
C HIS A 34 -16.91 -51.57 -31.08
N ASP A 35 -17.22 -52.83 -31.38
CA ASP A 35 -18.06 -53.19 -32.51
C ASP A 35 -19.47 -52.57 -32.37
N PRO A 36 -20.28 -52.51 -33.45
CA PRO A 36 -21.66 -52.01 -33.39
C PRO A 36 -22.57 -52.68 -32.35
N ILE A 37 -22.15 -53.86 -31.84
CA ILE A 37 -22.84 -54.67 -30.83
C ILE A 37 -22.25 -54.43 -29.41
N GLY A 38 -21.28 -53.50 -29.27
CA GLY A 38 -20.68 -53.11 -27.99
C GLY A 38 -19.59 -54.04 -27.47
N LYS A 39 -19.03 -54.93 -28.29
CA LYS A 39 -17.91 -55.81 -27.90
C LYS A 39 -16.56 -55.17 -28.24
N PRO A 40 -15.53 -55.29 -27.38
CA PRO A 40 -14.20 -54.78 -27.68
C PRO A 40 -13.55 -55.55 -28.85
N MET A 41 -13.06 -54.82 -29.85
CA MET A 41 -12.35 -55.31 -31.04
C MET A 41 -11.10 -54.47 -31.31
N TRP A 42 -10.02 -55.11 -31.75
CA TRP A 42 -8.80 -54.42 -32.18
C TRP A 42 -8.90 -54.03 -33.65
N THR A 43 -8.78 -52.73 -33.94
CA THR A 43 -8.82 -52.18 -35.31
C THR A 43 -7.49 -51.50 -35.64
N ARG A 44 -6.95 -51.75 -36.84
CA ARG A 44 -5.67 -51.21 -37.29
C ARG A 44 -5.80 -49.74 -37.70
N LEU A 45 -5.20 -48.83 -36.94
CA LEU A 45 -5.21 -47.39 -37.20
C LEU A 45 -4.20 -46.92 -38.23
N GLY A 46 -3.08 -47.63 -38.36
CA GLY A 46 -2.00 -47.21 -39.24
C GLY A 46 -0.77 -48.10 -39.15
N SER A 47 0.30 -47.65 -39.81
CA SER A 47 1.60 -48.30 -39.79
C SER A 47 2.70 -47.30 -39.49
N TRP A 48 3.71 -47.74 -38.74
CA TRP A 48 4.94 -47.00 -38.53
C TRP A 48 6.06 -47.66 -39.32
N LYS A 49 6.72 -46.88 -40.16
CA LYS A 49 7.82 -47.31 -41.02
C LYS A 49 8.88 -46.22 -41.09
N GLN A 50 10.14 -46.59 -40.87
CA GLN A 50 11.30 -45.68 -41.00
C GLN A 50 11.14 -44.34 -40.27
N GLY A 51 10.63 -44.35 -39.04
CA GLY A 51 10.42 -43.12 -38.25
C GLY A 51 9.18 -42.30 -38.64
N LYS A 52 8.42 -42.70 -39.67
CA LYS A 52 7.20 -42.02 -40.11
C LYS A 52 5.95 -42.85 -39.78
N VAL A 53 4.97 -42.20 -39.16
CA VAL A 53 3.65 -42.78 -38.93
C VAL A 53 2.76 -42.48 -40.15
N VAL A 54 2.19 -43.52 -40.74
CA VAL A 54 1.18 -43.44 -41.80
C VAL A 54 -0.14 -43.94 -41.21
N MET A 55 -1.11 -43.03 -41.07
CA MET A 55 -2.44 -43.36 -40.53
C MET A 55 -3.37 -43.79 -41.68
N ASP A 56 -4.04 -44.93 -41.52
CA ASP A 56 -5.03 -45.42 -42.48
C ASP A 56 -6.34 -44.62 -42.38
N TYR A 57 -6.65 -44.05 -41.20
CA TYR A 57 -7.79 -43.17 -40.96
C TYR A 57 -7.62 -42.39 -39.62
N GLY A 58 -8.16 -41.17 -39.55
CA GLY A 58 -8.07 -40.31 -38.37
C GLY A 58 -9.22 -40.52 -37.38
N VAL A 59 -9.07 -41.45 -36.43
CA VAL A 59 -10.08 -41.67 -35.37
C VAL A 59 -9.43 -41.51 -33.99
N TRP A 60 -9.79 -40.43 -33.31
CA TRP A 60 -9.43 -40.18 -31.91
C TRP A 60 -10.55 -40.68 -30.99
N PRO A 61 -10.26 -41.41 -29.90
CA PRO A 61 -11.26 -42.12 -29.09
C PRO A 61 -12.36 -41.24 -28.47
N ASN A 62 -12.13 -39.93 -28.31
CA ASN A 62 -13.04 -39.03 -27.60
C ASN A 62 -13.74 -37.97 -28.47
N LYS A 63 -13.62 -38.01 -29.79
CA LYS A 63 -14.49 -37.19 -30.65
C LYS A 63 -15.79 -37.93 -30.89
N ARG A 64 -16.75 -37.78 -29.97
CA ARG A 64 -18.17 -37.76 -30.36
C ARG A 64 -18.26 -36.89 -31.61
N GLN A 65 -18.89 -37.41 -32.66
CA GLN A 65 -19.11 -36.75 -33.94
C GLN A 65 -19.33 -35.24 -33.73
N SER A 66 -18.31 -34.43 -33.97
CA SER A 66 -18.53 -33.03 -34.28
C SER A 66 -19.30 -33.06 -35.58
N GLN A 67 -20.55 -32.60 -35.56
CA GLN A 67 -21.32 -32.40 -36.77
C GLN A 67 -20.46 -31.64 -37.78
N PRO A 68 -20.43 -32.06 -39.07
CA PRO A 68 -19.75 -31.30 -40.11
C PRO A 68 -20.59 -30.04 -40.38
N GLY A 69 -20.41 -29.01 -39.56
CA GLY A 69 -21.19 -27.77 -39.61
C GLY A 69 -21.12 -26.88 -38.37
N GLY A 70 -20.54 -27.35 -37.25
CA GLY A 70 -20.30 -26.49 -36.08
C GLY A 70 -18.99 -25.72 -36.22
N ASP A 71 -19.05 -24.39 -36.22
CA ASP A 71 -17.91 -23.47 -36.24
C ASP A 71 -16.85 -23.85 -35.20
N TRP A 72 -15.65 -24.22 -35.66
CA TRP A 72 -14.45 -24.49 -34.82
C TRP A 72 -13.94 -23.29 -34.01
N ARG A 73 -14.67 -22.16 -34.04
CA ARG A 73 -14.22 -20.86 -33.48
C ARG A 73 -14.59 -20.65 -32.02
N HIS A 74 -15.48 -21.44 -31.45
CA HIS A 74 -15.75 -21.39 -30.01
C HIS A 74 -14.94 -22.49 -29.32
N SER A 75 -13.63 -22.25 -29.21
CA SER A 75 -12.81 -22.90 -28.20
C SER A 75 -13.52 -22.67 -26.86
N SER A 76 -13.75 -23.74 -26.08
CA SER A 76 -14.19 -23.61 -24.69
C SER A 76 -13.33 -22.53 -24.02
N ARG A 77 -13.96 -21.47 -23.50
CA ARG A 77 -13.25 -20.40 -22.76
C ARG A 77 -12.39 -21.08 -21.70
N LEU A 78 -11.13 -20.67 -21.60
CA LEU A 78 -10.19 -21.22 -20.63
C LEU A 78 -10.75 -20.94 -19.23
N HIS A 79 -10.87 -21.96 -18.38
CA HIS A 79 -11.38 -21.78 -17.01
C HIS A 79 -10.25 -21.96 -15.99
N LEU A 80 -10.00 -20.93 -15.17
CA LEU A 80 -8.86 -20.88 -14.24
C LEU A 80 -9.30 -20.85 -12.79
N ARG A 81 -8.59 -21.60 -11.92
CA ARG A 81 -8.70 -21.44 -10.47
C ARG A 81 -7.71 -20.39 -10.02
N VAL A 82 -8.22 -19.31 -9.44
CA VAL A 82 -7.43 -18.16 -9.01
C VAL A 82 -7.42 -18.10 -7.49
N VAL A 83 -6.22 -18.07 -6.90
CA VAL A 83 -6.05 -17.89 -5.46
C VAL A 83 -5.76 -16.43 -5.13
N THR A 84 -6.35 -15.94 -4.05
CA THR A 84 -6.09 -14.61 -3.51
C THR A 84 -5.82 -14.64 -2.02
N LEU A 85 -5.39 -13.51 -1.49
CA LEU A 85 -5.15 -13.28 -0.06
C LEU A 85 -5.79 -11.95 0.31
N VAL A 86 -6.51 -11.94 1.44
CA VAL A 86 -7.17 -10.75 1.98
C VAL A 86 -6.12 -9.79 2.53
N GLU A 87 -5.97 -8.62 1.89
CA GLU A 87 -5.03 -7.59 2.31
C GLU A 87 -5.54 -6.21 1.88
N HIS A 88 -5.73 -5.31 2.84
CA HIS A 88 -6.21 -3.96 2.56
C HIS A 88 -5.04 -3.07 2.11
N PRO A 89 -5.18 -2.25 1.05
CA PRO A 89 -6.41 -1.94 0.29
C PRO A 89 -6.57 -2.72 -1.04
N PHE A 90 -5.88 -3.84 -1.22
CA PHE A 90 -5.84 -4.56 -2.50
C PHE A 90 -6.98 -5.56 -2.67
N VAL A 91 -7.32 -6.28 -1.61
CA VAL A 91 -8.39 -7.28 -1.55
C VAL A 91 -9.12 -7.15 -0.22
N PHE A 92 -10.41 -6.90 -0.31
CA PHE A 92 -11.38 -6.87 0.77
C PHE A 92 -12.33 -8.04 0.64
N THR A 93 -12.95 -8.42 1.76
CA THR A 93 -13.97 -9.47 1.80
C THR A 93 -15.20 -8.99 2.55
N ARG A 94 -16.38 -9.41 2.09
CA ARG A 94 -17.65 -9.26 2.80
C ARG A 94 -18.40 -10.59 2.78
N ASP A 95 -19.30 -10.78 3.72
CA ASP A 95 -20.28 -11.86 3.66
C ASP A 95 -21.21 -11.71 2.45
N VAL A 96 -21.69 -12.84 1.95
CA VAL A 96 -22.73 -12.91 0.91
C VAL A 96 -24.08 -12.46 1.45
N ASP A 97 -25.02 -12.14 0.56
CA ASP A 97 -26.41 -11.88 0.95
C ASP A 97 -27.15 -13.16 1.39
N GLU A 98 -28.44 -13.03 1.77
CA GLU A 98 -29.25 -14.17 2.22
C GLU A 98 -29.45 -15.22 1.11
N GLU A 99 -29.33 -14.81 -0.16
CA GLU A 99 -29.40 -15.66 -1.34
C GLU A 99 -28.05 -16.29 -1.74
N GLY A 100 -26.95 -15.91 -1.08
CA GLY A 100 -25.60 -16.41 -1.38
C GLY A 100 -24.91 -15.74 -2.57
N LEU A 101 -25.43 -14.60 -3.01
CA LEU A 101 -24.96 -13.82 -4.14
C LEU A 101 -24.12 -12.62 -3.68
N CYS A 102 -23.39 -12.06 -4.63
CA CYS A 102 -22.57 -10.88 -4.44
C CYS A 102 -23.13 -9.72 -5.29
N PRO A 103 -23.87 -8.77 -4.69
CA PRO A 103 -24.37 -7.61 -5.44
C PRO A 103 -23.24 -6.64 -5.86
N ALA A 104 -22.08 -6.72 -5.19
CA ALA A 104 -20.87 -6.00 -5.53
C ALA A 104 -19.64 -6.87 -5.25
N GLY A 105 -18.67 -6.83 -6.16
CA GLY A 105 -17.50 -7.71 -6.15
C GLY A 105 -17.78 -9.09 -6.74
N GLN A 106 -16.77 -9.95 -6.65
CA GLN A 106 -16.80 -11.30 -7.20
C GLN A 106 -17.02 -12.34 -6.10
N LEU A 107 -17.82 -13.36 -6.40
CA LEU A 107 -17.96 -14.51 -5.50
C LEU A 107 -16.60 -15.22 -5.36
N CYS A 108 -16.20 -15.45 -4.11
CA CYS A 108 -14.99 -16.19 -3.78
C CYS A 108 -15.26 -17.20 -2.67
N LEU A 109 -14.52 -18.31 -2.72
CA LEU A 109 -14.57 -19.32 -1.67
C LEU A 109 -13.56 -19.02 -0.56
N ASP A 110 -13.97 -19.20 0.69
CA ASP A 110 -13.09 -19.21 1.86
C ASP A 110 -13.07 -20.62 2.47
N PRO A 111 -12.26 -21.55 1.94
CA PRO A 111 -12.29 -22.96 2.35
C PRO A 111 -11.77 -23.20 3.77
N LEU A 112 -11.09 -22.22 4.39
CA LEU A 112 -10.47 -22.33 5.74
C LEU A 112 -9.52 -23.54 5.92
N THR A 113 -9.12 -24.18 4.82
CA THR A 113 -8.32 -25.40 4.79
C THR A 113 -7.26 -25.33 3.70
N ASN A 114 -6.21 -26.13 3.86
CA ASN A 114 -5.18 -26.34 2.85
C ASN A 114 -5.34 -27.70 2.14
N ASP A 115 -6.44 -28.42 2.38
CA ASP A 115 -6.72 -29.69 1.71
C ASP A 115 -7.23 -29.44 0.29
N THR A 116 -6.43 -29.83 -0.69
CA THR A 116 -6.73 -29.68 -2.11
C THR A 116 -7.94 -30.50 -2.54
N ALA A 117 -8.19 -31.66 -1.91
CA ALA A 117 -9.33 -32.51 -2.25
C ALA A 117 -10.66 -31.86 -1.83
N LEU A 118 -10.69 -31.24 -0.65
CA LEU A 118 -11.86 -30.49 -0.20
C LEU A 118 -12.10 -29.28 -1.10
N LEU A 119 -11.05 -28.52 -1.43
CA LEU A 119 -11.15 -27.39 -2.35
C LEU A 119 -11.72 -27.79 -3.72
N GLU A 120 -11.24 -28.90 -4.28
CA GLU A 120 -11.75 -29.44 -5.55
C GLU A 120 -13.23 -29.83 -5.47
N SER A 121 -13.65 -30.43 -4.35
CA SER A 121 -15.07 -30.74 -4.13
C SER A 121 -15.95 -29.50 -4.04
N LEU A 122 -15.46 -28.40 -3.46
CA LEU A 122 -16.17 -27.13 -3.39
C LEU A 122 -16.33 -26.49 -4.79
N PHE A 123 -15.28 -26.51 -5.62
CA PHE A 123 -15.38 -26.03 -7.00
C PHE A 123 -16.35 -26.88 -7.85
N GLN A 124 -16.33 -28.20 -7.70
CA GLN A 124 -17.31 -29.06 -8.36
C GLN A 124 -18.74 -28.78 -7.89
N GLY A 125 -18.91 -28.48 -6.60
CA GLY A 125 -20.20 -28.10 -6.01
C GLY A 125 -20.74 -26.77 -6.54
N LEU A 126 -19.87 -25.77 -6.74
CA LEU A 126 -20.24 -24.48 -7.35
C LEU A 126 -20.67 -24.62 -8.81
N GLN A 127 -20.00 -25.50 -9.57
CA GLN A 127 -20.32 -25.73 -10.99
C GLN A 127 -21.54 -26.64 -11.19
N GLY A 128 -22.00 -27.31 -10.13
CA GLY A 128 -23.18 -28.17 -10.15
C GLY A 128 -24.48 -27.38 -10.28
N ALA A 129 -25.47 -27.94 -10.96
CA ALA A 129 -26.75 -27.27 -11.27
C ALA A 129 -27.57 -26.79 -10.05
N ASN A 130 -27.28 -27.30 -8.85
CA ASN A 130 -28.02 -27.00 -7.62
C ASN A 130 -27.17 -26.28 -6.55
N ASP A 131 -25.98 -25.77 -6.90
CA ASP A 131 -25.08 -25.04 -5.99
C ASP A 131 -25.01 -25.63 -4.57
N SER A 132 -24.26 -26.72 -4.43
CA SER A 132 -24.21 -27.49 -3.18
C SER A 132 -23.28 -26.92 -2.12
N VAL A 133 -22.72 -25.71 -2.33
CA VAL A 133 -21.70 -25.15 -1.43
C VAL A 133 -22.35 -24.41 -0.27
N PRO A 134 -22.00 -24.78 0.99
CA PRO A 134 -22.48 -24.07 2.18
C PRO A 134 -22.15 -22.57 2.15
N MET A 135 -23.08 -21.74 2.64
CA MET A 135 -22.91 -20.28 2.68
C MET A 135 -21.72 -19.83 3.54
N GLU A 136 -21.31 -20.63 4.53
CA GLU A 136 -20.15 -20.33 5.38
C GLU A 136 -18.83 -20.22 4.60
N PHE A 137 -18.71 -20.94 3.48
CA PHE A 137 -17.53 -20.92 2.63
C PHE A 137 -17.65 -19.90 1.50
N LYS A 138 -18.76 -19.16 1.38
CA LYS A 138 -18.96 -18.15 0.34
C LYS A 138 -18.72 -16.75 0.89
N LYS A 139 -17.93 -15.98 0.16
CA LYS A 139 -17.63 -14.58 0.45
C LYS A 139 -17.69 -13.75 -0.83
N CYS A 140 -17.84 -12.45 -0.69
CA CYS A 140 -17.68 -11.49 -1.78
C CYS A 140 -16.32 -10.82 -1.66
N CYS A 141 -15.45 -11.09 -2.62
CA CYS A 141 -14.12 -10.49 -2.74
C CYS A 141 -14.19 -9.28 -3.67
N TYR A 142 -13.58 -8.16 -3.26
CA TYR A 142 -13.55 -6.94 -4.05
C TYR A 142 -12.28 -6.13 -3.76
N GLY A 143 -11.96 -5.17 -4.62
CA GLY A 143 -10.80 -4.29 -4.46
C GLY A 143 -9.91 -4.29 -5.69
N TYR A 144 -8.82 -3.51 -5.63
CA TYR A 144 -7.97 -3.23 -6.78
C TYR A 144 -7.47 -4.49 -7.52
N CYS A 145 -7.08 -5.53 -6.78
CA CYS A 145 -6.60 -6.78 -7.38
C CYS A 145 -7.72 -7.59 -8.05
N ILE A 146 -8.95 -7.50 -7.54
CA ILE A 146 -10.11 -8.20 -8.12
C ILE A 146 -10.56 -7.51 -9.40
N ASP A 147 -10.66 -6.18 -9.37
CA ASP A 147 -11.01 -5.38 -10.56
C ASP A 147 -9.98 -5.60 -11.69
N LEU A 148 -8.69 -5.71 -11.34
CA LEU A 148 -7.63 -6.03 -12.29
C LEU A 148 -7.80 -7.44 -12.89
N LEU A 149 -8.17 -8.43 -12.08
CA LEU A 149 -8.42 -9.79 -12.54
C LEU A 149 -9.62 -9.86 -13.50
N GLU A 150 -10.73 -9.19 -13.16
CA GLU A 150 -11.90 -9.10 -14.03
C GLU A 150 -11.55 -8.47 -15.37
N LYS A 151 -10.76 -7.38 -15.36
CA LYS A 151 -10.35 -6.74 -16.60
C LYS A 151 -9.44 -7.62 -17.45
N LEU A 152 -8.53 -8.35 -16.82
CA LEU A 152 -7.67 -9.33 -17.49
C LEU A 152 -8.49 -10.50 -18.09
N ALA A 153 -9.51 -10.97 -17.37
CA ALA A 153 -10.42 -12.01 -17.83
C ALA A 153 -11.24 -11.58 -19.05
N GLU A 154 -11.74 -10.35 -19.05
CA GLU A 154 -12.45 -9.74 -20.18
C GLU A 154 -11.53 -9.62 -21.41
N ASP A 155 -10.33 -9.06 -21.23
CA ASP A 155 -9.42 -8.76 -22.35
C ASP A 155 -8.80 -10.02 -22.97
N MET A 156 -8.54 -11.07 -22.16
CA MET A 156 -7.93 -12.32 -22.61
C MET A 156 -8.96 -13.43 -22.91
N GLY A 157 -10.22 -13.27 -22.52
CA GLY A 157 -11.30 -14.22 -22.82
C GLY A 157 -11.23 -15.53 -22.03
N PHE A 158 -10.92 -15.47 -20.73
CA PHE A 158 -10.97 -16.61 -19.82
C PHE A 158 -12.01 -16.40 -18.72
N ASP A 159 -12.53 -17.50 -18.17
CA ASP A 159 -13.42 -17.51 -17.03
C ASP A 159 -12.65 -18.02 -15.80
N PHE A 160 -13.08 -17.68 -14.59
CA PHE A 160 -12.33 -18.04 -13.39
C PHE A 160 -13.20 -18.27 -12.17
N ASP A 161 -12.74 -19.16 -11.30
CA ASP A 161 -13.24 -19.32 -9.94
C ASP A 161 -12.20 -18.78 -8.95
N LEU A 162 -12.65 -17.96 -8.01
CA LEU A 162 -11.80 -17.28 -7.03
C LEU A 162 -11.90 -17.96 -5.66
N TYR A 163 -10.78 -18.11 -4.97
CA TYR A 163 -10.76 -18.54 -3.57
C TYR A 163 -9.65 -17.87 -2.76
N ILE A 164 -9.86 -17.81 -1.46
CA ILE A 164 -8.92 -17.27 -0.48
C ILE A 164 -8.01 -18.40 0.01
N VAL A 165 -6.71 -18.14 0.08
CA VAL A 165 -5.74 -19.10 0.62
C VAL A 165 -6.07 -19.50 2.06
N GLY A 166 -6.15 -20.81 2.32
CA GLY A 166 -6.64 -21.33 3.60
C GLY A 166 -5.77 -21.01 4.81
N ASP A 167 -4.46 -20.85 4.64
CA ASP A 167 -3.54 -20.52 5.75
C ASP A 167 -3.34 -19.01 5.98
N GLY A 168 -3.96 -18.16 5.16
CA GLY A 168 -3.87 -16.70 5.23
C GLY A 168 -2.44 -16.16 5.04
N LYS A 169 -1.54 -16.89 4.36
CA LYS A 169 -0.13 -16.49 4.17
C LYS A 169 0.24 -16.47 2.71
N TYR A 170 1.16 -15.56 2.37
CA TYR A 170 1.75 -15.51 1.02
C TYR A 170 2.60 -16.73 0.67
N GLY A 171 3.10 -17.42 1.68
CA GLY A 171 3.99 -18.56 1.51
C GLY A 171 5.45 -18.29 1.85
N ALA A 172 6.04 -19.27 2.53
CA ALA A 172 7.43 -19.34 2.92
C ALA A 172 7.92 -20.78 2.80
N TYR A 173 9.22 -20.94 2.55
CA TYR A 173 9.84 -22.26 2.53
C TYR A 173 10.08 -22.73 3.97
N LYS A 174 9.35 -23.77 4.39
CA LYS A 174 9.46 -24.36 5.73
C LYS A 174 9.46 -25.89 5.63
N ASN A 175 10.34 -26.55 6.36
CA ASN A 175 10.42 -28.02 6.43
C ASN A 175 10.48 -28.70 5.04
N GLY A 176 11.22 -28.11 4.11
CA GLY A 176 11.39 -28.68 2.76
C GLY A 176 10.23 -28.40 1.78
N ARG A 177 9.17 -27.70 2.22
CA ARG A 177 7.97 -27.43 1.40
C ARG A 177 7.58 -25.94 1.43
N TRP A 178 7.00 -25.47 0.33
CA TRP A 178 6.38 -24.14 0.27
C TRP A 178 4.95 -24.19 0.83
N THR A 179 4.60 -23.22 1.67
CA THR A 179 3.24 -23.04 2.21
C THR A 179 2.51 -21.87 1.54
N GLY A 180 1.27 -21.60 1.94
CA GLY A 180 0.46 -20.47 1.48
C GLY A 180 0.28 -20.40 -0.04
N LEU A 181 0.14 -19.19 -0.58
CA LEU A 181 -0.10 -18.97 -2.01
C LEU A 181 0.91 -19.69 -2.91
N VAL A 182 2.21 -19.65 -2.56
CA VAL A 182 3.25 -20.36 -3.32
C VAL A 182 3.05 -21.87 -3.28
N GLY A 183 2.66 -22.41 -2.13
CA GLY A 183 2.33 -23.83 -1.98
C GLY A 183 1.15 -24.26 -2.84
N ASP A 184 0.11 -23.43 -2.92
CA ASP A 184 -1.11 -23.71 -3.71
C ASP A 184 -0.83 -23.68 -5.22
N LEU A 185 0.02 -22.75 -5.67
CA LEU A 185 0.49 -22.72 -7.06
C LEU A 185 1.34 -23.94 -7.40
N MET A 186 2.31 -24.28 -6.55
CA MET A 186 3.21 -25.43 -6.79
C MET A 186 2.50 -26.78 -6.75
N SER A 187 1.42 -26.90 -5.95
CA SER A 187 0.63 -28.13 -5.89
C SER A 187 -0.37 -28.28 -7.03
N GLY A 188 -0.59 -27.22 -7.82
CA GLY A 188 -1.61 -27.18 -8.88
C GLY A 188 -3.03 -26.92 -8.36
N ALA A 189 -3.20 -26.61 -7.08
CA ALA A 189 -4.48 -26.22 -6.50
C ALA A 189 -5.01 -24.93 -7.15
N ALA A 190 -4.12 -23.96 -7.40
CA ALA A 190 -4.40 -22.78 -8.22
C ALA A 190 -3.57 -22.76 -9.51
N HIS A 191 -4.14 -22.17 -10.55
CA HIS A 191 -3.44 -21.90 -11.81
C HIS A 191 -2.85 -20.49 -11.85
N LEU A 192 -3.45 -19.55 -11.13
CA LEU A 192 -3.04 -18.15 -11.06
C LEU A 192 -3.22 -17.63 -9.63
N ALA A 193 -2.33 -16.74 -9.20
CA ALA A 193 -2.50 -16.01 -7.94
C ALA A 193 -2.61 -14.51 -8.22
N VAL A 194 -3.61 -13.85 -7.66
CA VAL A 194 -3.82 -12.40 -7.80
C VAL A 194 -4.01 -11.78 -6.43
N THR A 195 -2.99 -11.04 -5.97
CA THR A 195 -2.97 -10.29 -4.71
C THR A 195 -1.75 -9.36 -4.71
N SER A 196 -1.53 -8.59 -3.64
CA SER A 196 -0.36 -7.74 -3.38
C SER A 196 0.88 -8.56 -3.00
N PHE A 197 1.32 -9.41 -3.93
CA PHE A 197 2.41 -10.35 -3.70
C PHE A 197 3.75 -9.80 -4.19
N SER A 198 4.70 -9.62 -3.28
CA SER A 198 6.03 -9.08 -3.62
C SER A 198 6.90 -10.10 -4.37
N ILE A 199 7.54 -9.62 -5.44
CA ILE A 199 8.54 -10.34 -6.23
C ILE A 199 9.82 -10.48 -5.40
N ASN A 200 10.31 -11.71 -5.24
CA ASN A 200 11.55 -12.02 -4.52
C ASN A 200 12.28 -13.16 -5.24
N SER A 201 13.62 -13.12 -5.27
CA SER A 201 14.48 -14.14 -5.86
C SER A 201 14.13 -15.57 -5.44
N ALA A 202 13.90 -15.82 -4.15
CA ALA A 202 13.57 -17.17 -3.68
C ALA A 202 12.22 -17.68 -4.23
N ARG A 203 11.26 -16.78 -4.46
CA ARG A 203 9.94 -17.11 -5.01
C ARG A 203 10.01 -17.26 -6.53
N SER A 204 10.76 -16.40 -7.21
CA SER A 204 10.95 -16.45 -8.67
C SER A 204 11.70 -17.70 -9.16
N GLN A 205 12.29 -18.49 -8.27
CA GLN A 205 12.89 -19.79 -8.62
C GLN A 205 11.86 -20.92 -8.74
N VAL A 206 10.66 -20.75 -8.19
CA VAL A 206 9.64 -21.82 -8.12
C VAL A 206 8.32 -21.45 -8.80
N ILE A 207 8.09 -20.16 -9.06
CA ILE A 207 6.91 -19.64 -9.76
C ILE A 207 7.33 -18.50 -10.68
N ASP A 208 6.56 -18.31 -11.75
CA ASP A 208 6.74 -17.21 -12.69
C ASP A 208 5.90 -15.99 -12.28
N PHE A 209 6.49 -14.80 -12.43
CA PHE A 209 5.84 -13.53 -12.16
C PHE A 209 5.56 -12.78 -13.46
N THR A 210 4.46 -12.03 -13.47
CA THR A 210 4.17 -11.05 -14.50
C THR A 210 4.99 -9.77 -14.28
N SER A 211 4.88 -8.82 -15.22
CA SER A 211 5.37 -7.47 -14.99
C SER A 211 4.69 -6.84 -13.77
N PRO A 212 5.43 -6.18 -12.87
CA PRO A 212 4.86 -5.59 -11.67
C PRO A 212 3.84 -4.51 -12.03
N PHE A 213 2.63 -4.62 -11.49
CA PHE A 213 1.55 -3.64 -11.70
C PHE A 213 1.54 -2.51 -10.66
N PHE A 214 2.23 -2.70 -9.53
CA PHE A 214 2.30 -1.73 -8.44
C PHE A 214 3.72 -1.70 -7.85
N SER A 215 4.23 -0.50 -7.58
CA SER A 215 5.56 -0.29 -7.00
C SER A 215 5.43 0.35 -5.62
N THR A 216 5.89 -0.34 -4.58
CA THR A 216 5.91 0.17 -3.20
C THR A 216 7.34 0.30 -2.68
N SER A 217 7.50 1.19 -1.71
CA SER A 217 8.71 1.29 -0.89
C SER A 217 8.37 0.99 0.57
N LEU A 218 9.36 0.56 1.34
CA LEU A 218 9.20 0.33 2.78
C LEU A 218 9.21 1.68 3.50
N GLY A 219 8.20 1.91 4.34
CA GLY A 219 8.07 3.08 5.18
C GLY A 219 7.91 2.71 6.65
N ILE A 220 8.26 3.63 7.55
CA ILE A 220 8.05 3.47 9.00
C ILE A 220 6.82 4.28 9.38
N LEU A 221 5.80 3.61 9.93
CA LEU A 221 4.61 4.28 10.44
C LEU A 221 4.83 4.71 11.89
N VAL A 222 4.73 6.01 12.16
CA VAL A 222 4.93 6.60 13.49
C VAL A 222 3.69 7.37 13.90
N ARG A 223 3.33 7.27 15.19
CA ARG A 223 2.25 8.07 15.75
C ARG A 223 2.70 9.53 15.86
N THR A 224 1.93 10.43 15.26
CA THR A 224 2.08 11.87 15.48
C THR A 224 1.79 12.21 16.95
N ARG A 225 2.69 12.97 17.58
CA ARG A 225 2.45 13.53 18.92
C ARG A 225 2.08 14.99 18.75
N ASP A 226 0.87 15.34 19.12
CA ASP A 226 0.44 16.74 19.22
C ASP A 226 1.14 17.36 20.42
N THR A 227 2.21 18.11 20.18
CA THR A 227 2.86 18.89 21.23
C THR A 227 2.03 20.15 21.45
N ALA A 228 1.12 20.11 22.44
CA ALA A 228 0.49 21.33 22.91
C ALA A 228 1.57 22.31 23.37
N ALA A 229 1.49 23.57 22.91
CA ALA A 229 2.44 24.60 23.30
C ALA A 229 2.46 24.72 24.84
N PRO A 230 3.64 24.65 25.49
CA PRO A 230 3.72 24.74 26.94
C PRO A 230 3.23 26.11 27.42
N ILE A 231 2.74 26.19 28.65
CA ILE A 231 2.18 27.41 29.26
C ILE A 231 3.15 28.61 29.19
N GLY A 232 4.47 28.36 29.14
CA GLY A 232 5.52 29.38 29.01
C GLY A 232 5.91 29.78 27.59
N ALA A 233 5.27 29.24 26.54
CA ALA A 233 5.65 29.48 25.14
C ALA A 233 5.57 30.96 24.73
N PHE A 234 4.75 31.76 25.41
CA PHE A 234 4.67 33.22 25.19
C PHE A 234 5.99 33.96 25.52
N MET A 235 6.89 33.37 26.30
CA MET A 235 8.20 33.98 26.60
C MET A 235 9.28 33.65 25.56
N TRP A 236 9.08 32.63 24.72
CA TRP A 236 10.03 32.21 23.68
C TRP A 236 10.37 33.28 22.62
N PRO A 237 9.47 34.20 22.22
CA PRO A 237 9.76 35.19 21.17
C PRO A 237 10.88 36.18 21.51
N LEU A 238 11.20 36.34 22.80
CA LEU A 238 12.22 37.28 23.28
C LEU A 238 13.17 36.58 24.25
N HIS A 239 14.47 36.72 23.99
CA HIS A 239 15.51 36.23 24.89
C HIS A 239 15.45 36.95 26.24
N TRP A 240 15.80 36.27 27.33
CA TRP A 240 15.73 36.81 28.70
C TRP A 240 16.48 38.15 28.88
N SER A 241 17.57 38.35 28.12
CA SER A 241 18.32 39.61 28.13
C SER A 241 17.50 40.80 27.59
N MET A 242 16.60 40.57 26.63
CA MET A 242 15.73 41.61 26.06
C MET A 242 14.64 42.01 27.04
N TRP A 243 14.07 41.05 27.77
CA TRP A 243 13.14 41.32 28.86
C TRP A 243 13.77 42.19 29.96
N LEU A 244 15.00 41.85 30.35
CA LEU A 244 15.76 42.67 31.30
C LEU A 244 16.07 44.06 30.73
N GLY A 245 16.43 44.15 29.45
CA GLY A 245 16.67 45.42 28.76
C GLY A 245 15.46 46.35 28.76
N ILE A 246 14.27 45.82 28.44
CA ILE A 246 12.99 46.56 28.50
C ILE A 246 12.73 47.04 29.93
N PHE A 247 12.88 46.16 30.93
CA PHE A 247 12.69 46.52 32.34
C PHE A 247 13.63 47.65 32.79
N VAL A 248 14.92 47.55 32.48
CA VAL A 248 15.92 48.58 32.83
C VAL A 248 15.62 49.89 32.11
N SER A 249 15.38 49.85 30.79
CA SER A 249 15.06 51.05 29.99
C SER A 249 13.82 51.78 30.49
N LEU A 250 12.81 51.04 30.98
CA LEU A 250 11.59 51.60 31.55
C LEU A 250 11.88 52.39 32.82
N HIS A 251 12.65 51.80 33.74
CA HIS A 251 12.99 52.44 35.01
C HIS A 251 13.90 53.65 34.79
N VAL A 252 14.88 53.53 33.88
CA VAL A 252 15.76 54.65 33.49
C VAL A 252 14.94 55.80 32.91
N THR A 253 14.02 55.52 31.98
CA THR A 253 13.13 56.54 31.40
C THR A 253 12.25 57.20 32.45
N ALA A 254 11.68 56.44 33.38
CA ALA A 254 10.89 56.98 34.48
C ALA A 254 11.72 57.90 35.39
N VAL A 255 12.97 57.52 35.73
CA VAL A 255 13.89 58.37 36.51
C VAL A 255 14.16 59.68 35.74
N PHE A 256 14.51 59.62 34.47
CA PHE A 256 14.75 60.83 33.67
C PHE A 256 13.51 61.72 33.56
N LEU A 257 12.31 61.15 33.36
CA LEU A 257 11.06 61.91 33.36
C LEU A 257 10.83 62.63 34.69
N THR A 258 11.09 61.97 35.82
CA THR A 258 10.98 62.64 37.13
C THR A 258 12.00 63.76 37.30
N LEU A 259 13.26 63.53 36.91
CA LEU A 259 14.32 64.54 37.01
C LEU A 259 14.02 65.76 36.13
N TYR A 260 13.52 65.55 34.91
CA TYR A 260 13.15 66.63 34.01
C TYR A 260 11.94 67.42 34.53
N GLU A 261 10.91 66.77 35.07
CA GLU A 261 9.77 67.48 35.68
C GLU A 261 10.17 68.22 36.97
N TRP A 262 11.12 67.71 37.76
CA TRP A 262 11.58 68.36 38.99
C TRP A 262 12.52 69.55 38.75
N LYS A 263 13.42 69.45 37.76
CA LYS A 263 14.42 70.49 37.48
C LYS A 263 13.95 71.53 36.45
N SER A 264 12.90 71.24 35.67
CA SER A 264 12.42 72.18 34.66
C SER A 264 11.59 73.32 35.27
N PRO A 265 11.86 74.58 34.89
CA PRO A 265 11.04 75.74 35.31
C PRO A 265 9.61 75.71 34.72
N PHE A 266 9.34 74.83 33.75
CA PHE A 266 8.03 74.62 33.12
C PHE A 266 7.33 73.32 33.55
N GLY A 267 7.80 72.69 34.63
CA GLY A 267 7.18 71.47 35.19
C GLY A 267 5.78 71.72 35.77
N MET A 268 5.08 70.66 36.17
CA MET A 268 3.69 70.75 36.67
C MET A 268 3.49 71.67 37.89
N THR A 269 4.55 71.96 38.67
CA THR A 269 4.54 72.93 39.78
C THR A 269 5.89 73.66 39.94
N PRO A 270 6.10 74.80 39.26
CA PRO A 270 7.41 75.49 39.26
C PRO A 270 7.83 76.09 40.62
N ARG A 271 6.87 76.43 41.50
CA ARG A 271 7.09 77.13 42.79
C ARG A 271 6.15 76.69 43.93
N GLY A 272 5.52 75.52 43.83
CA GLY A 272 4.52 75.05 44.81
C GLY A 272 5.12 74.16 45.92
N ARG A 273 4.63 74.32 47.17
CA ARG A 273 5.06 73.54 48.37
C ARG A 273 4.79 72.02 48.27
N ASN A 274 4.07 71.56 47.25
CA ASN A 274 3.65 70.17 47.03
C ASN A 274 4.23 69.53 45.74
N ARG A 275 5.43 69.94 45.29
CA ARG A 275 6.04 69.45 44.03
C ARG A 275 6.13 67.92 43.95
N ASP A 276 6.54 67.28 45.03
CA ASP A 276 6.74 65.83 45.09
C ASP A 276 5.43 65.04 45.20
N ARG A 277 4.31 65.70 45.56
CA ARG A 277 2.97 65.10 45.64
C ARG A 277 2.18 65.14 44.33
N VAL A 278 2.53 66.05 43.42
CA VAL A 278 1.80 66.22 42.15
C VAL A 278 2.32 65.28 41.06
N PHE A 279 3.64 65.03 41.01
CA PHE A 279 4.28 64.11 40.08
C PHE A 279 5.44 63.35 40.76
N SER A 280 5.17 62.13 41.21
CA SER A 280 6.11 61.24 41.88
C SER A 280 6.73 60.23 40.90
N PHE A 281 7.81 59.54 41.31
CA PHE A 281 8.38 58.44 40.53
C PHE A 281 7.39 57.32 40.24
N SER A 282 6.51 57.00 41.18
CA SER A 282 5.40 56.06 40.98
C SER A 282 4.46 56.53 39.86
N SER A 283 4.16 57.83 39.77
CA SER A 283 3.35 58.36 38.67
C SER A 283 4.07 58.28 37.33
N ALA A 284 5.37 58.53 37.26
CA ALA A 284 6.17 58.39 36.03
C ALA A 284 6.27 56.93 35.57
N LEU A 285 6.49 56.00 36.50
CA LEU A 285 6.47 54.56 36.21
C LEU A 285 5.12 54.10 35.65
N ASN A 286 4.02 54.56 36.25
CA ASN A 286 2.68 54.24 35.76
C ASN A 286 2.46 54.73 34.32
N VAL A 287 3.00 55.90 33.96
CA VAL A 287 2.98 56.41 32.58
C VAL A 287 3.81 55.52 31.64
N CYS A 288 5.05 55.21 32.02
CA CYS A 288 5.92 54.37 31.19
C CYS A 288 5.35 52.97 30.95
N TYR A 289 4.77 52.34 31.99
CA TYR A 289 4.10 51.05 31.88
C TYR A 289 2.81 51.12 31.05
N ALA A 290 2.01 52.17 31.20
CA ALA A 290 0.80 52.35 30.41
C ALA A 290 1.13 52.47 28.90
N ILE A 291 2.20 53.18 28.55
CA ILE A 291 2.66 53.29 27.15
C ILE A 291 3.19 51.94 26.64
N LEU A 292 3.97 51.19 27.44
CA LEU A 292 4.51 49.88 27.05
C LEU A 292 3.42 48.86 26.76
N PHE A 293 2.38 48.80 27.60
CA PHE A 293 1.26 47.86 27.44
C PHE A 293 0.11 48.39 26.59
N GLY A 294 0.25 49.58 25.98
CA GLY A 294 -0.81 50.19 25.17
C GLY A 294 -2.10 50.51 25.95
N ARG A 295 -2.01 50.69 27.28
CA ARG A 295 -3.16 50.97 28.14
C ARG A 295 -3.52 52.45 28.08
N THR A 296 -4.76 52.77 27.72
CA THR A 296 -5.34 54.12 27.78
C THR A 296 -5.65 54.52 29.23
N ALA A 297 -4.62 54.75 30.03
CA ALA A 297 -4.80 55.33 31.36
C ALA A 297 -5.03 56.85 31.25
N ALA A 298 -5.84 57.41 32.15
CA ALA A 298 -5.97 58.85 32.34
C ALA A 298 -4.64 59.42 32.90
N ILE A 299 -3.69 59.62 32.00
CA ILE A 299 -2.34 60.08 32.30
C ILE A 299 -2.33 61.60 32.29
N LYS A 300 -1.75 62.22 33.31
CA LYS A 300 -1.38 63.64 33.28
C LYS A 300 -0.09 63.76 32.47
N PRO A 301 -0.10 64.28 31.23
CA PRO A 301 1.10 64.31 30.40
C PRO A 301 2.11 65.33 30.96
N PRO A 302 3.43 65.07 30.87
CA PRO A 302 4.45 66.02 31.30
C PRO A 302 4.27 67.37 30.61
N LYS A 303 4.45 68.46 31.37
CA LYS A 303 4.26 69.83 30.86
C LYS A 303 5.53 70.37 30.23
N CYS A 304 6.70 69.89 30.64
CA CYS A 304 7.96 70.35 30.07
C CYS A 304 8.19 69.82 28.65
N TRP A 305 8.77 70.66 27.77
CA TRP A 305 9.08 70.29 26.38
C TRP A 305 10.03 69.10 26.28
N THR A 306 11.03 69.03 27.16
CA THR A 306 12.00 67.93 27.25
C THR A 306 11.35 66.61 27.66
N GLY A 307 10.42 66.65 28.62
CA GLY A 307 9.65 65.47 29.05
C GLY A 307 8.69 64.97 27.98
N ARG A 308 8.06 65.87 27.21
CA ARG A 308 7.23 65.50 26.05
C ARG A 308 8.04 64.82 24.96
N PHE A 309 9.22 65.36 24.64
CA PHE A 309 10.13 64.73 23.68
C PHE A 309 10.57 63.34 24.14
N LEU A 310 10.99 63.20 25.41
CA LEU A 310 11.38 61.90 25.97
C LEU A 310 10.20 60.90 25.96
N MET A 311 8.98 61.35 26.26
CA MET A 311 7.79 60.51 26.23
C MET A 311 7.47 60.01 24.81
N ASN A 312 7.61 60.87 23.79
CA ASN A 312 7.43 60.46 22.39
C ASN A 312 8.51 59.48 21.95
N LEU A 313 9.76 59.67 22.37
CA LEU A 313 10.85 58.74 22.08
C LEU A 313 10.61 57.37 22.75
N TRP A 314 10.17 57.37 24.01
CA TRP A 314 9.76 56.16 24.72
C TRP A 314 8.59 55.45 24.02
N ALA A 315 7.60 56.19 23.53
CA ALA A 315 6.49 55.62 22.78
C ALA A 315 6.95 54.94 21.48
N ILE A 316 7.87 55.55 20.73
CA ILE A 316 8.47 54.93 19.53
C ILE A 316 9.21 53.64 19.90
N PHE A 317 9.99 53.65 20.98
CA PHE A 317 10.69 52.45 21.46
C PHE A 317 9.72 51.33 21.87
N CYS A 318 8.64 51.64 22.58
CA CYS A 318 7.60 50.68 22.94
C CYS A 318 6.93 50.07 21.70
N LEU A 319 6.60 50.89 20.69
CA LEU A 319 6.04 50.42 19.43
C LEU A 319 6.99 49.46 18.71
N PHE A 320 8.29 49.76 18.69
CA PHE A 320 9.29 48.88 18.10
C PHE A 320 9.40 47.54 18.85
N CYS A 321 9.41 47.57 20.20
CA CYS A 321 9.43 46.36 21.02
C CYS A 321 8.20 45.49 20.80
N LEU A 322 7.01 46.11 20.77
CA LEU A 322 5.75 45.41 20.53
C LEU A 322 5.72 44.80 19.13
N SER A 323 6.11 45.55 18.10
CA SER A 323 6.18 45.07 16.72
C SER A 323 7.16 43.90 16.55
N THR A 324 8.29 43.94 17.26
CA THR A 324 9.29 42.86 17.19
C THR A 324 8.79 41.62 17.92
N TYR A 325 8.15 41.79 19.08
CA TYR A 325 7.52 40.68 19.81
C TYR A 325 6.45 39.99 18.98
N THR A 326 5.55 40.75 18.34
CA THR A 326 4.48 40.18 17.51
C THR A 326 5.03 39.49 16.27
N ALA A 327 6.05 40.07 15.62
CA ALA A 327 6.71 39.45 14.47
C ALA A 327 7.40 38.13 14.83
N ASN A 328 8.14 38.10 15.94
CA ASN A 328 8.83 36.89 16.39
C ASN A 328 7.85 35.81 16.84
N LEU A 329 6.76 36.18 17.53
CA LEU A 329 5.71 35.25 17.92
C LEU A 329 5.07 34.59 16.69
N ALA A 330 4.75 35.38 15.65
CA ALA A 330 4.20 34.87 14.41
C ALA A 330 5.19 33.92 13.71
N ALA A 331 6.48 34.25 13.68
CA ALA A 331 7.52 33.39 13.11
C ALA A 331 7.62 32.04 13.84
N VAL A 332 7.52 32.03 15.17
CA VAL A 332 7.53 30.80 15.99
C VAL A 332 6.29 29.96 15.74
N MET A 333 5.10 30.56 15.68
CA MET A 333 3.84 29.83 15.39
C MET A 333 3.83 29.18 14.00
N VAL A 334 4.41 29.84 12.99
CA VAL A 334 4.56 29.25 11.65
C VAL A 334 5.67 28.19 11.62
N GLY A 335 6.65 28.31 12.51
CA GLY A 335 7.83 27.45 12.58
C GLY A 335 7.65 26.12 13.32
N GLU A 336 6.46 25.81 13.85
CA GLU A 336 6.17 24.49 14.44
C GLU A 336 6.15 23.42 13.35
N LYS A 337 7.35 22.94 12.99
CA LYS A 337 7.52 21.74 12.20
C LYS A 337 7.14 20.56 13.10
N THR A 338 6.23 19.73 12.61
CA THR A 338 6.02 18.38 13.12
C THR A 338 7.38 17.72 13.29
N TYR A 339 7.81 17.48 14.53
CA TYR A 339 9.08 16.84 14.80
C TYR A 339 9.02 15.41 14.23
N GLU A 340 9.72 15.18 13.12
CA GLU A 340 9.98 13.84 12.62
C GLU A 340 10.92 13.15 13.63
N GLN A 341 10.34 12.33 14.51
CA GLN A 341 11.09 11.61 15.55
C GLN A 341 12.03 10.54 14.97
N LEU A 342 11.78 10.13 13.74
CA LEU A 342 12.52 9.08 13.06
C LEU A 342 12.85 9.56 11.65
N SER A 343 14.14 9.60 11.33
CA SER A 343 14.66 9.89 10.00
C SER A 343 14.80 8.62 9.15
N GLY A 344 14.97 7.44 9.79
CA GLY A 344 14.99 6.16 9.08
C GLY A 344 15.73 5.05 9.81
N ILE A 345 16.17 4.04 9.04
CA ILE A 345 16.83 2.82 9.57
C ILE A 345 18.20 3.10 10.23
N HIS A 346 18.81 4.24 9.93
CA HIS A 346 20.11 4.64 10.47
C HIS A 346 20.03 5.48 11.74
N ASP A 347 18.82 5.68 12.29
CA ASP A 347 18.69 6.40 13.56
C ASP A 347 19.43 5.66 14.69
N PRO A 348 20.08 6.41 15.60
CA PRO A 348 20.75 5.84 16.76
C PRO A 348 19.73 5.10 17.64
N LYS A 349 20.14 3.92 18.13
CA LYS A 349 19.29 3.03 18.95
C LYS A 349 19.05 3.56 20.36
#